data_AF-A0AAV0DWQ2-F1
#
_entry.id   AF-A0AAV0DWQ2-F1
#
_cell.length_a   1.000
_cell.length_b   1.000
_cell.length_c   1.000
_cell.angle_alpha   90.00
_cell.angle_beta   90.00
_cell.angle_gamma   90.00
#
_symmetry.space_group_name_H-M   'P 1'
#
loop_
_entity.id
_entity.type
_entity.pdbx_description
1 polymer ?
#
loop_
_entity_poly.entity_id
_entity_poly.type
_entity_poly.pdbx_seq_one_letter_code
_entity_poly.pdbx_strand_id
1 'polypeptide(L)'
;MTIEVEITEQLMAGMYPIILIEAVPVTPYRGISLSTHADSTITLSPDTPRATELGNWAIIENRAALDGLKICMEYTNAASNLADPDKETIMEIAKVPPQIEESKPAWIQGKITLAIDNESLWYVGCSRCSKSVYGGCDYKFHCMTCGEPNTFGTPRPKLRVTIEDKTGCLNASVFGRCAEKLLLMTSKQIIVTNGIDAIDY
;
A
#
# COMPACT_ATOMS: atom_id res chain seq x y z
N MET A 1 0.42 -22.99 -14.22
CA MET A 1 -0.38 -22.18 -15.16
C MET A 1 -1.90 -22.35 -14.97
N THR A 2 -2.37 -23.45 -14.39
CA THR A 2 -3.80 -23.74 -14.18
C THR A 2 -4.44 -23.01 -12.99
N ILE A 3 -3.75 -22.91 -11.85
CA ILE A 3 -4.31 -22.31 -10.61
C ILE A 3 -4.52 -20.79 -10.73
N GLU A 4 -3.60 -20.07 -11.39
CA GLU A 4 -3.71 -18.61 -11.57
C GLU A 4 -4.92 -18.23 -12.43
N VAL A 5 -5.18 -19.01 -13.48
CA VAL A 5 -6.34 -18.83 -14.36
C VAL A 5 -7.63 -19.07 -13.57
N GLU A 6 -7.68 -20.13 -12.77
CA GLU A 6 -8.86 -20.49 -11.98
C GLU A 6 -9.18 -19.46 -10.88
N ILE A 7 -8.17 -18.93 -10.18
CA ILE A 7 -8.36 -17.84 -9.21
C ILE A 7 -8.89 -16.60 -9.92
N THR A 8 -8.31 -16.25 -11.06
CA THR A 8 -8.71 -15.06 -11.82
C THR A 8 -10.15 -15.17 -12.30
N GLU A 9 -10.55 -16.33 -12.83
CA GLU A 9 -11.93 -16.58 -13.26
C GLU A 9 -12.93 -16.47 -12.11
N GLN A 10 -12.63 -17.05 -10.94
CA GLN A 10 -13.50 -16.94 -9.77
C GLN A 10 -13.63 -15.50 -9.28
N LEU A 11 -12.53 -14.74 -9.24
CA LEU A 11 -12.56 -13.32 -8.89
C LEU A 11 -13.34 -12.47 -9.90
N MET A 12 -13.29 -12.81 -11.19
CA MET A 12 -14.06 -12.15 -12.25
C MET A 12 -15.54 -12.49 -12.19
N ALA A 13 -15.89 -13.70 -11.74
CA ALA A 13 -17.26 -14.11 -11.44
C ALA A 13 -17.81 -13.49 -10.13
N GLY A 14 -17.03 -12.66 -9.42
CA GLY A 14 -17.43 -12.04 -8.17
C GLY A 14 -17.44 -13.00 -6.98
N MET A 15 -16.66 -14.08 -7.09
CA MET A 15 -16.39 -15.03 -6.01
C MET A 15 -15.08 -14.66 -5.30
N TYR A 16 -15.00 -14.99 -4.02
CA TYR A 16 -13.81 -14.78 -3.18
C TYR A 16 -13.24 -16.14 -2.79
N PRO A 17 -12.37 -16.75 -3.63
CA PRO A 17 -11.79 -18.06 -3.32
C PRO A 17 -10.98 -17.99 -2.03
N ILE A 18 -11.16 -18.98 -1.16
CA ILE A 18 -10.28 -19.20 -0.02
C ILE A 18 -9.11 -20.05 -0.51
N ILE A 19 -7.89 -19.61 -0.20
CA ILE A 19 -6.66 -20.31 -0.58
C ILE A 19 -5.89 -20.69 0.68
N LEU A 20 -5.44 -21.94 0.74
CA LEU A 20 -4.45 -22.39 1.71
C LEU A 20 -3.11 -22.46 1.01
N ILE A 21 -2.12 -21.81 1.60
CA ILE A 21 -0.76 -21.75 1.07
C ILE A 21 0.18 -22.26 2.16
N GLU A 22 0.98 -23.26 1.83
CA GLU A 22 1.95 -23.85 2.76
C GLU A 22 3.37 -23.73 2.22
N ALA A 23 4.36 -23.78 3.13
CA ALA A 23 5.78 -23.64 2.81
C ALA A 23 6.10 -22.40 1.95
N VAL A 24 5.52 -21.24 2.28
CA VAL A 24 5.80 -19.97 1.60
C VAL A 24 6.72 -19.06 2.42
N PRO A 25 7.86 -18.63 1.86
CA PRO A 25 8.67 -17.59 2.48
C PRO A 25 7.93 -16.25 2.50
N VAL A 26 8.07 -15.57 3.64
CA VAL A 26 7.75 -14.16 3.73
C VAL A 26 8.92 -13.37 3.15
N THR A 27 8.62 -12.56 2.14
CA THR A 27 9.55 -11.64 1.52
C THR A 27 9.16 -10.20 1.86
N PRO A 28 10.12 -9.29 1.90
CA PRO A 28 9.90 -7.89 2.26
C PRO A 28 9.54 -7.00 1.05
N TYR A 29 9.19 -7.57 -0.10
CA TYR A 29 8.99 -6.81 -1.33
C TYR A 29 7.69 -5.98 -1.24
N ARG A 30 7.83 -4.65 -1.30
CA ARG A 30 6.74 -3.66 -1.10
C ARG A 30 6.07 -3.70 0.28
N GLY A 31 6.76 -4.18 1.32
CA GLY A 31 6.20 -4.31 2.67
C GLY A 31 6.30 -5.76 3.13
N ILE A 32 5.17 -6.44 3.29
CA ILE A 32 5.11 -7.89 3.45
C ILE A 32 4.54 -8.50 2.16
N SER A 33 5.31 -9.39 1.54
CA SER A 33 4.90 -10.18 0.40
C SER A 33 5.13 -11.67 0.66
N LEU A 34 4.35 -12.52 0.01
CA LEU A 34 4.56 -13.96 0.00
C LEU A 34 5.12 -14.34 -1.37
N SER A 35 6.15 -15.19 -1.39
CA SER A 35 6.63 -15.81 -2.63
C SER A 35 6.53 -17.32 -2.53
N THR A 36 6.52 -18.00 -3.68
CA THR A 36 6.52 -19.47 -3.75
C THR A 36 7.93 -20.02 -3.97
N HIS A 37 8.23 -21.14 -3.35
CA HIS A 37 9.37 -22.01 -3.65
C HIS A 37 8.89 -23.33 -4.26
N ALA A 38 9.84 -24.21 -4.61
CA ALA A 38 9.54 -25.49 -5.25
C ALA A 38 8.75 -26.46 -4.35
N ASP A 39 8.81 -26.28 -3.03
CA ASP A 39 8.10 -27.02 -2.01
C ASP A 39 6.79 -26.36 -1.55
N SER A 40 6.46 -25.17 -2.06
CA SER A 40 5.21 -24.50 -1.73
C SER A 40 4.01 -25.21 -2.34
N THR A 41 2.96 -25.40 -1.55
CA THR A 41 1.67 -25.92 -2.00
C THR A 41 0.62 -24.81 -1.97
N ILE A 42 -0.24 -24.75 -2.99
CA ILE A 42 -1.40 -23.85 -3.05
C ILE A 42 -2.63 -24.72 -3.27
N THR A 43 -3.54 -24.72 -2.31
CA THR A 43 -4.81 -25.45 -2.37
C THR A 43 -5.96 -24.47 -2.45
N LEU A 44 -6.78 -24.61 -3.49
CA LEU A 44 -8.00 -23.83 -3.67
C LEU A 44 -9.15 -24.45 -2.88
N SER A 45 -9.90 -23.60 -2.17
CA SER A 45 -11.11 -23.96 -1.42
C SER A 45 -10.91 -25.23 -0.55
N PRO A 46 -9.94 -25.24 0.37
CA PRO A 46 -9.65 -26.41 1.18
C PRO A 46 -10.84 -26.78 2.05
N ASP A 47 -11.16 -28.07 2.12
CA ASP A 47 -12.25 -28.58 2.95
C ASP A 47 -11.83 -28.63 4.42
N THR A 48 -11.88 -27.46 5.07
CA THR A 48 -11.55 -27.30 6.49
C THR A 48 -12.57 -26.38 7.16
N PRO A 49 -12.88 -26.57 8.45
CA PRO A 49 -13.79 -25.69 9.18
C PRO A 49 -13.38 -24.21 9.10
N ARG A 50 -12.07 -23.95 9.22
CA ARG A 50 -11.51 -22.60 9.15
C ARG A 50 -11.70 -21.94 7.79
N ALA A 51 -11.59 -22.69 6.69
CA ALA A 51 -11.82 -22.16 5.36
C ALA A 51 -13.30 -21.82 5.13
N THR A 52 -14.21 -22.66 5.63
CA THR A 52 -15.65 -22.40 5.62
C THR A 52 -16.01 -21.16 6.43
N GLU A 53 -15.45 -21.02 7.64
CA GLU A 53 -15.65 -19.82 8.47
C GLU A 53 -15.15 -18.55 7.77
N LEU A 54 -13.94 -18.58 7.19
CA LEU A 54 -13.37 -17.45 6.48
C LEU A 54 -14.19 -17.08 5.23
N GLY A 55 -14.69 -18.08 4.49
CA GLY A 55 -15.57 -17.88 3.35
C GLY A 55 -16.89 -17.20 3.75
N ASN A 56 -17.50 -17.64 4.85
CA ASN A 56 -18.71 -17.02 5.38
C ASN A 56 -18.47 -15.57 5.83
N TRP A 57 -17.38 -15.32 6.56
CA TRP A 57 -16.98 -13.96 6.95
C TRP A 57 -16.78 -13.05 5.73
N ALA A 58 -16.13 -13.56 4.68
CA ALA A 58 -15.87 -12.80 3.46
C ALA A 58 -17.17 -12.44 2.73
N ILE A 59 -18.08 -13.39 2.54
CA ILE A 59 -19.26 -13.23 1.68
C ILE A 59 -20.45 -12.61 2.43
N ILE A 60 -20.69 -13.03 3.68
CA ILE A 60 -21.87 -12.63 4.43
C ILE A 60 -21.62 -11.30 5.13
N GLU A 61 -20.44 -11.13 5.74
CA GLU A 61 -20.17 -9.99 6.60
C GLU A 61 -19.41 -8.87 5.89
N ASN A 62 -18.50 -9.18 4.95
CA ASN A 62 -17.52 -8.20 4.45
C ASN A 62 -17.52 -7.99 2.93
N ARG A 63 -18.51 -8.51 2.19
CA ARG A 63 -18.51 -8.47 0.72
C ARG A 63 -18.37 -7.07 0.13
N ALA A 64 -19.12 -6.11 0.65
CA ALA A 64 -19.05 -4.72 0.19
C ALA A 64 -17.68 -4.07 0.45
N ALA A 65 -17.03 -4.41 1.57
CA ALA A 65 -15.69 -3.94 1.88
C ALA A 65 -14.65 -4.57 0.93
N LEU A 66 -14.76 -5.88 0.66
CA LEU A 66 -13.90 -6.58 -0.29
C LEU A 66 -14.05 -6.05 -1.73
N ASP A 67 -15.27 -5.78 -2.17
CA ASP A 67 -15.55 -5.16 -3.47
C ASP A 67 -14.91 -3.76 -3.56
N GLY A 68 -15.02 -2.96 -2.49
CA GLY A 68 -14.37 -1.66 -2.38
C GLY A 68 -12.84 -1.74 -2.45
N LEU A 69 -12.24 -2.72 -1.77
CA LEU A 69 -10.79 -2.97 -1.82
C LEU A 69 -10.32 -3.34 -3.23
N LYS A 70 -11.10 -4.14 -3.96
CA LYS A 70 -10.83 -4.53 -5.35
C LYS A 70 -10.85 -3.31 -6.29
N ILE A 71 -11.89 -2.49 -6.19
CA ILE A 71 -12.05 -1.27 -6.99
C ILE A 71 -10.90 -0.28 -6.74
N CYS A 72 -10.52 -0.11 -5.48
CA CYS A 72 -9.48 0.84 -5.08
C CYS A 72 -8.05 0.31 -5.27
N MET A 73 -7.87 -0.94 -5.70
CA MET A 73 -6.57 -1.63 -5.79
C MET A 73 -5.76 -1.58 -4.48
N GLU A 74 -6.42 -1.55 -3.33
CA GLU A 74 -5.79 -1.33 -2.02
C GLU A 74 -4.79 -2.41 -1.63
N TYR A 75 -5.03 -3.63 -2.11
CA TYR A 75 -4.15 -4.78 -1.94
C TYR A 75 -2.74 -4.56 -2.55
N THR A 76 -2.57 -3.56 -3.41
CA THR A 76 -1.26 -3.21 -3.97
C THR A 76 -0.38 -2.40 -3.01
N ASN A 77 -0.96 -1.93 -1.90
CA ASN A 77 -0.31 -1.08 -0.91
C ASN A 77 0.06 -1.89 0.34
N ALA A 78 0.90 -2.92 0.16
CA ALA A 78 1.27 -3.89 1.20
C ALA A 78 1.93 -3.26 2.44
N ALA A 79 2.51 -2.05 2.33
CA ALA A 79 3.06 -1.31 3.46
C ALA A 79 1.98 -0.73 4.41
N SER A 80 0.74 -0.51 3.96
CA SER A 80 -0.29 0.14 4.79
C SER A 80 -1.05 -0.81 5.74
N ASN A 81 -0.82 -2.12 5.63
CA ASN A 81 -1.48 -3.16 6.42
C ASN A 81 -0.47 -4.11 7.11
N LEU A 82 0.75 -3.62 7.37
CA LEU A 82 1.69 -4.40 8.17
C LEU A 82 1.09 -4.64 9.55
N ALA A 83 1.12 -5.89 10.02
CA ALA A 83 0.78 -6.18 11.41
C ALA A 83 1.70 -5.39 12.34
N ASP A 84 1.18 -4.95 13.48
CA ASP A 84 2.00 -4.26 14.46
C ASP A 84 3.19 -5.14 14.84
N PRO A 85 4.42 -4.59 14.87
CA PRO A 85 5.60 -5.36 15.19
C PRO A 85 5.60 -5.73 16.67
N ASP A 86 6.25 -6.85 17.00
CA ASP A 86 6.59 -7.12 18.40
C ASP A 86 7.48 -6.00 18.95
N LYS A 87 7.31 -5.68 20.24
CA LYS A 87 8.06 -4.58 20.89
C LYS A 87 9.57 -4.70 20.76
N GLU A 88 10.08 -5.93 20.68
CA GLU A 88 11.51 -6.23 20.52
C GLU A 88 12.05 -5.87 19.13
N THR A 89 11.17 -5.75 18.13
CA THR A 89 11.53 -5.38 16.75
C THR A 89 11.60 -3.86 16.57
N ILE A 90 10.97 -3.09 17.48
CA ILE A 90 11.00 -1.63 17.44
C ILE A 90 12.37 -1.14 17.90
N MET A 91 13.10 -0.46 17.03
CA MET A 91 14.42 0.08 17.31
C MET A 91 14.37 1.56 17.67
N GLU A 92 15.39 2.00 18.42
CA GLU A 92 15.62 3.40 18.75
C GLU A 92 16.01 4.20 17.49
N ILE A 93 15.50 5.41 17.34
CA ILE A 93 15.76 6.25 16.16
C ILE A 93 17.26 6.48 15.94
N ALA A 94 18.04 6.66 17.01
CA ALA A 94 19.49 6.84 16.91
C ALA A 94 20.24 5.63 16.31
N LYS A 95 19.63 4.44 16.28
CA LYS A 95 20.20 3.21 15.72
C LYS A 95 19.72 2.92 14.29
N VAL A 96 18.80 3.73 13.75
CA VAL A 96 18.33 3.58 12.38
C VAL A 96 19.50 3.84 11.43
N PRO A 97 19.82 2.90 10.52
CA PRO A 97 20.90 3.11 9.57
C PRO A 97 20.57 4.26 8.62
N PRO A 98 21.57 5.00 8.12
CA PRO A 98 21.35 6.12 7.20
C PRO A 98 20.74 5.68 5.86
N GLN A 99 20.85 4.39 5.53
CA GLN A 99 20.22 3.79 4.36
C GLN A 99 19.45 2.55 4.81
N ILE A 100 18.17 2.52 4.46
CA ILE A 100 17.28 1.39 4.72
C ILE A 100 17.08 0.66 3.39
N GLU A 101 17.41 -0.63 3.34
CA GLU A 101 17.11 -1.46 2.19
C GLU A 101 15.59 -1.58 2.05
N GLU A 102 15.03 -1.46 0.85
CA GLU A 102 13.58 -1.67 0.62
C GLU A 102 13.12 -3.04 1.12
N SER A 103 14.03 -4.01 1.14
CA SER A 103 13.83 -5.37 1.64
C SER A 103 13.97 -5.52 3.17
N LYS A 104 14.33 -4.48 3.92
CA LYS A 104 14.49 -4.58 5.38
C LYS A 104 13.96 -3.32 6.03
N PRO A 105 12.63 -3.18 6.16
CA PRO A 105 12.06 -2.02 6.82
C PRO A 105 12.51 -1.96 8.27
N ALA A 106 12.79 -0.75 8.76
CA ALA A 106 13.06 -0.48 10.16
C ALA A 106 11.75 -0.12 10.87
N TRP A 107 11.51 -0.73 12.02
CA TRP A 107 10.38 -0.41 12.88
C TRP A 107 10.81 0.60 13.94
N ILE A 108 10.13 1.73 14.01
CA ILE A 108 10.41 2.79 14.98
C ILE A 108 9.12 3.26 15.63
N GLN A 109 9.25 3.82 16.84
CA GLN A 109 8.14 4.43 17.55
C GLN A 109 8.56 5.81 18.04
N GLY A 110 7.76 6.83 17.70
CA GLY A 110 8.04 8.19 18.09
C GLY A 110 6.84 9.11 17.91
N LYS A 111 6.95 10.32 18.43
CA LYS A 111 5.99 11.40 18.21
C LYS A 111 6.18 11.94 16.80
N ILE A 112 5.08 12.00 16.05
CA ILE A 112 5.07 12.58 14.71
C ILE A 112 4.75 14.07 14.82
N THR A 113 5.60 14.90 14.22
CA THR A 113 5.35 16.33 14.01
C THR A 113 5.31 16.60 12.51
N LEU A 114 4.26 17.25 12.03
CA LEU A 114 4.16 17.68 10.65
C LEU A 114 5.14 18.82 10.40
N ALA A 115 6.04 18.64 9.43
CA ALA A 115 6.74 19.78 8.86
C ALA A 115 5.74 20.43 7.90
N ILE A 116 5.18 21.57 8.31
CA ILE A 116 4.37 22.42 7.42
C ILE A 116 5.31 23.48 6.87
N ASP A 117 6.06 23.09 5.87
CA ASP A 117 6.88 23.94 5.02
C ASP A 117 6.06 24.38 3.79
N ASN A 118 6.53 25.41 3.07
CA ASN A 118 5.89 25.93 1.84
C ASN A 118 5.89 24.93 0.66
N GLU A 119 6.16 23.65 0.90
CA GLU A 119 6.11 22.61 -0.11
C GLU A 119 4.70 22.06 -0.29
N SER A 120 4.40 21.65 -1.52
CA SER A 120 3.13 21.01 -1.86
C SER A 120 2.93 19.72 -1.04
N LEU A 121 1.76 19.57 -0.41
CA LEU A 121 1.33 18.36 0.30
C LEU A 121 0.91 17.21 -0.66
N TRP A 122 1.20 17.35 -1.94
CA TRP A 122 0.89 16.37 -2.96
C TRP A 122 1.91 16.41 -4.11
N TYR A 123 1.94 15.32 -4.88
CA TYR A 123 2.75 15.18 -6.09
C TYR A 123 1.95 14.44 -7.17
N VAL A 124 2.35 14.56 -8.44
CA VAL A 124 1.80 13.73 -9.51
C VAL A 124 2.62 12.44 -9.61
N GLY A 125 1.98 11.30 -9.42
CA GLY A 125 2.59 9.98 -9.56
C GLY A 125 1.99 9.20 -10.72
N CYS A 126 2.74 8.25 -11.29
CA CYS A 126 2.21 7.30 -12.25
C CYS A 126 1.02 6.52 -11.66
N SER A 127 -0.06 6.37 -12.41
CA SER A 127 -1.24 5.63 -11.94
C SER A 127 -0.93 4.16 -11.61
N ARG A 128 0.06 3.54 -12.28
CA ARG A 128 0.46 2.14 -12.08
C ARG A 128 1.52 1.91 -10.99
N CYS A 129 2.57 2.72 -10.93
CA CYS A 129 3.69 2.48 -9.99
C CYS A 129 3.83 3.53 -8.88
N SER A 130 3.01 4.58 -8.89
CA SER A 130 3.02 5.68 -7.91
C SER A 130 4.32 6.47 -7.85
N LYS A 131 5.35 6.16 -8.65
CA LYS A 131 6.57 6.98 -8.70
C LYS A 131 6.25 8.34 -9.31
N SER A 132 6.93 9.37 -8.80
CA SER A 132 6.75 10.76 -9.24
C SER A 132 7.00 10.88 -10.75
N VAL A 133 6.14 11.63 -11.42
CA VAL A 133 6.18 11.88 -12.86
C VAL A 133 5.88 13.34 -13.14
N TYR A 134 6.39 13.84 -14.26
CA TYR A 134 6.03 15.16 -14.78
C TYR A 134 4.87 15.08 -15.79
N GLY A 135 4.38 13.87 -16.10
CA GLY A 135 3.26 13.66 -17.01
C GLY A 135 1.98 14.23 -16.42
N GLY A 136 1.23 14.99 -17.22
CA GLY A 136 -0.03 15.61 -16.82
C GLY A 136 -1.11 14.58 -16.47
N CYS A 137 -2.17 15.05 -15.80
CA CYS A 137 -3.34 14.23 -15.47
C CYS A 137 -4.23 13.95 -16.70
N ASP A 138 -4.02 14.70 -17.78
CA ASP A 138 -5.00 14.83 -18.87
C ASP A 138 -4.65 14.01 -20.12
N TYR A 139 -3.47 13.37 -20.13
CA TYR A 139 -3.00 12.57 -21.26
C TYR A 139 -2.25 11.33 -20.82
N LYS A 140 -2.26 10.32 -21.70
CA LYS A 140 -1.52 9.08 -21.48
C LYS A 140 -0.06 9.24 -21.89
N PHE A 141 0.85 8.69 -21.10
CA PHE A 141 2.29 8.68 -21.36
C PHE A 141 2.92 7.33 -21.04
N HIS A 142 4.12 7.10 -21.58
CA HIS A 142 4.94 5.95 -21.24
C HIS A 142 5.73 6.23 -19.95
N CYS A 143 5.51 5.44 -18.90
CA CYS A 143 6.22 5.61 -17.63
C CYS A 143 7.67 5.13 -17.76
N MET A 144 8.62 6.06 -17.64
CA MET A 144 10.05 5.73 -17.66
C MET A 144 10.49 4.85 -16.49
N THR A 145 9.72 4.78 -15.41
CA THR A 145 10.14 4.09 -14.19
C THR A 145 9.57 2.69 -14.02
N CYS A 146 8.41 2.39 -14.60
CA CYS A 146 7.85 1.03 -14.61
C CYS A 146 7.65 0.45 -16.02
N GLY A 147 7.92 1.22 -17.07
CA GLY A 147 7.78 0.81 -18.46
C GLY A 147 6.35 0.74 -18.99
N GLU A 148 5.34 1.19 -18.23
CA GLU A 148 3.94 1.16 -18.66
C GLU A 148 3.71 2.13 -19.83
N PRO A 149 3.35 1.65 -21.04
CA PRO A 149 3.19 2.51 -22.22
C PRO A 149 1.97 3.43 -22.18
N ASN A 150 0.92 3.09 -21.43
CA ASN A 150 -0.36 3.80 -21.45
C ASN A 150 -0.84 4.19 -20.04
N THR A 151 0.04 4.79 -19.23
CA THR A 151 -0.32 5.32 -17.91
C THR A 151 -0.76 6.79 -18.00
N PHE A 152 -1.38 7.31 -16.94
CA PHE A 152 -1.65 8.75 -16.77
C PHE A 152 -1.09 9.23 -15.42
N GLY A 153 -1.06 10.55 -15.22
CA GLY A 153 -0.63 11.20 -13.98
C GLY A 153 -1.77 11.19 -12.98
N THR A 154 -1.49 10.82 -11.73
CA THR A 154 -2.46 10.84 -10.65
C THR A 154 -1.91 11.65 -9.49
N PRO A 155 -2.60 12.73 -9.06
CA PRO A 155 -2.26 13.46 -7.85
C PRO A 155 -2.34 12.54 -6.63
N ARG A 156 -1.30 12.56 -5.79
CA ARG A 156 -1.18 11.71 -4.60
C ARG A 156 -0.68 12.53 -3.41
N PRO A 157 -1.21 12.33 -2.20
CA PRO A 157 -0.73 12.98 -1.00
C PRO A 157 0.72 12.60 -0.67
N LYS A 158 1.48 13.59 -0.22
CA LYS A 158 2.84 13.47 0.30
C LYS A 158 3.02 14.47 1.43
N LEU A 159 3.47 14.00 2.59
CA LEU A 159 3.75 14.84 3.75
C LEU A 159 5.20 14.65 4.16
N ARG A 160 5.87 15.74 4.52
CA ARG A 160 7.09 15.67 5.30
C ARG A 160 6.75 15.68 6.78
N VAL A 161 7.32 14.73 7.50
CA VAL A 161 7.13 14.61 8.93
C VAL A 161 8.47 14.43 9.60
N THR A 162 8.53 14.86 10.84
CA THR A 162 9.64 14.61 11.75
C THR A 162 9.14 13.66 12.83
N ILE A 163 9.85 12.55 13.01
CA ILE A 163 9.56 11.52 14.00
C ILE A 163 10.60 11.64 15.10
N GLU A 164 10.17 11.84 16.33
CA GLU A 164 11.05 12.04 17.48
C GLU A 164 10.79 11.01 18.58
N ASP A 165 11.85 10.41 19.11
CA ASP A 165 11.83 9.59 20.30
C ASP A 165 12.85 10.14 21.33
N LYS A 166 13.02 9.44 22.45
CA LYS A 166 13.98 9.84 23.50
C LYS A 166 15.46 9.78 23.07
N THR A 167 15.76 9.18 21.91
CA THR A 167 17.11 8.91 21.43
C THR A 167 17.51 9.79 20.25
N GLY A 168 16.55 10.27 19.46
CA GLY A 168 16.84 11.08 18.30
C GLY A 168 15.60 11.50 17.52
N CYS A 169 15.89 12.05 16.34
CA CYS A 169 14.93 12.67 15.47
C CYS A 169 15.21 12.25 14.01
N LEU A 170 14.16 11.88 13.27
CA LEU A 170 14.24 11.40 11.91
C LEU A 170 13.26 12.16 11.02
N ASN A 171 13.74 12.70 9.90
CA ASN A 171 12.87 13.24 8.86
C ASN A 171 12.41 12.14 7.91
N ALA A 172 11.10 12.05 7.70
CA ALA A 172 10.48 11.03 6.86
C ALA A 172 9.46 11.66 5.90
N SER A 173 9.15 10.94 4.83
CA SER A 173 8.04 11.28 3.92
C SER A 173 6.94 10.24 4.05
N VAL A 174 5.71 10.70 4.25
CA VAL A 174 4.51 9.87 4.33
C VAL A 174 3.68 10.04 3.06
N PHE A 175 3.24 8.94 2.46
CA PHE A 175 2.53 8.95 1.19
C PHE A 175 1.13 8.32 1.28
N GLY A 176 0.24 8.71 0.38
CA GLY A 176 -1.05 8.04 0.17
C GLY A 176 -1.94 8.04 1.42
N ARG A 177 -2.58 6.90 1.73
CA ARG A 177 -3.53 6.78 2.84
C ARG A 177 -2.94 7.09 4.22
N CYS A 178 -1.65 6.81 4.43
CA CYS A 178 -1.01 7.17 5.70
C CYS A 178 -0.98 8.70 5.87
N ALA A 179 -0.78 9.45 4.78
CA ALA A 179 -0.86 10.90 4.79
C ALA A 179 -2.29 11.40 5.01
N GLU A 180 -3.28 10.78 4.34
CA GLU A 180 -4.71 11.12 4.56
C GLU A 180 -5.13 10.93 6.02
N LYS A 181 -4.74 9.81 6.63
CA LYS A 181 -5.02 9.50 8.05
C LYS A 181 -4.38 10.52 8.99
N LEU A 182 -3.14 10.94 8.73
CA LEU A 182 -2.45 11.94 9.56
C LEU A 182 -3.09 13.32 9.47
N LEU A 183 -3.61 13.71 8.30
CA LEU A 183 -4.26 15.01 8.10
C LEU A 183 -5.76 15.01 8.38
N LEU A 184 -6.37 13.83 8.56
CA LEU A 184 -7.83 13.66 8.61
C LEU A 184 -8.53 14.24 7.37
N MET A 185 -7.86 14.15 6.21
CA MET A 185 -8.34 14.68 4.94
C MET A 185 -8.13 13.64 3.83
N THR A 186 -9.08 13.55 2.91
CA THR A 186 -8.94 12.74 1.70
C THR A 186 -7.91 13.35 0.74
N SER A 187 -7.38 12.56 -0.18
CA SER A 187 -6.47 13.03 -1.23
C SER A 187 -7.07 14.22 -1.97
N LYS A 188 -8.35 14.15 -2.34
CA LYS A 188 -9.06 15.26 -3.00
C LYS A 188 -9.03 16.54 -2.17
N GLN A 189 -9.33 16.46 -0.87
CA GLN A 189 -9.33 17.63 0.01
C GLN A 189 -7.92 18.22 0.13
N ILE A 190 -6.89 17.39 0.31
CA ILE A 190 -5.50 17.83 0.44
C ILE A 190 -5.04 18.60 -0.81
N ILE A 191 -5.39 18.08 -1.99
CA ILE A 191 -5.04 18.68 -3.28
C ILE A 191 -5.75 20.02 -3.48
N VAL A 192 -7.05 20.09 -3.19
CA VAL A 192 -7.84 21.33 -3.33
C VAL A 192 -7.36 22.41 -2.36
N THR A 193 -7.11 22.06 -1.09
CA THR A 193 -6.72 23.04 -0.05
C THR A 193 -5.30 23.60 -0.21
N ASN A 194 -4.36 22.86 -0.82
CA ASN A 194 -2.97 23.32 -1.06
C ASN A 194 -2.73 23.87 -2.47
N GLY A 195 -3.80 24.17 -3.20
CA GLY A 195 -3.76 24.88 -4.47
C GLY A 195 -4.41 24.11 -5.60
N ILE A 196 -5.74 24.22 -5.70
CA ILE A 196 -6.46 24.62 -6.92
C ILE A 196 -7.74 25.36 -6.47
N ASP A 197 -7.75 26.69 -6.54
CA ASP A 197 -8.95 27.39 -6.97
C ASP A 197 -9.08 27.15 -8.48
N ALA A 198 -10.23 26.61 -8.90
CA ALA A 198 -10.66 26.39 -10.28
C ALA A 198 -9.87 25.39 -11.16
N ILE A 199 -10.38 24.16 -11.29
CA ILE A 199 -10.70 23.58 -12.62
C ILE A 199 -11.98 22.76 -12.44
N ASP A 200 -13.03 23.19 -13.14
CA ASP A 200 -14.32 22.50 -13.25
C ASP A 200 -14.17 21.07 -13.81
N TYR A 201 -15.12 20.23 -13.40
CA TYR A 201 -15.31 18.83 -13.84
C TYR A 201 -15.51 18.68 -15.35
#